data_AF-A0A928G6P5-F1
#
_entry.id   AF-A0A928G6P5-F1
#
_cell.length_a   1.000
_cell.length_b   1.000
_cell.length_c   1.000
_cell.angle_alpha   90.00
_cell.angle_beta   90.00
_cell.angle_gamma   90.00
#
_symmetry.space_group_name_H-M   'P 1'
#
loop_
_entity.id
_entity.type
_entity.pdbx_description
1 polymer ?
#
loop_
_entity_poly.entity_id
_entity_poly.type
_entity_poly.pdbx_seq_one_letter_code
_entity_poly.pdbx_strand_id
1 'polypeptide(L)'
;MSNAAYIYIIFSLLIVLVFELATLLRYRALRQRQRDMRLQKSYIQQIVKMLCNEEFSLITPSPDTRHDRMVLIEALHTVLSHTYGAELNILHELVGHYNLDGFLLRQIRYSRGLRQAHYIVLLSTTPTHRPAIPLLSRYCHSKKREKSIAALLAILALRPSTAISAIALFPHRLRPLDISRIITLLRRGILPIAYEPLLASDNTNLRMLGLAIVRNFGIEIADKELQNIIVASSDERVVREALYTLSALGRPLGRAKIRIRLSTMEASYRRELCRHLTREGYSLAALRTIFSPAEVVHSATLLKSYKRNLEWHPTLNT
;
A
#
# COMPACT_ATOMS: atom_id res chain seq x y z
N MET A 1 47.12 31.67 -32.30
CA MET A 1 46.46 30.52 -31.66
C MET A 1 45.18 30.23 -32.41
N SER A 2 44.95 28.99 -32.84
CA SER A 2 43.80 28.61 -33.69
C SER A 2 42.47 28.84 -32.96
N ASN A 3 41.44 29.35 -33.66
CA ASN A 3 40.08 29.52 -33.14
C ASN A 3 39.54 28.25 -32.46
N ALA A 4 40.02 27.06 -32.85
CA ALA A 4 39.68 25.79 -32.22
C ALA A 4 40.16 25.68 -30.76
N ALA A 5 41.33 26.22 -30.43
CA ALA A 5 41.86 26.21 -29.07
C ALA A 5 41.05 27.12 -28.14
N TYR A 6 40.59 28.26 -28.65
CA TYR A 6 39.75 29.20 -27.90
C TYR A 6 38.36 28.61 -27.61
N ILE A 7 37.76 27.94 -28.60
CA ILE A 7 36.48 27.23 -28.43
C ILE A 7 36.61 26.09 -27.40
N TYR A 8 37.72 25.34 -27.41
CA TYR A 8 37.96 24.25 -26.46
C TYR A 8 38.10 24.76 -25.02
N ILE A 9 38.79 25.89 -24.82
CA ILE A 9 38.95 26.52 -23.49
C ILE A 9 37.61 27.07 -22.97
N ILE A 10 36.80 27.69 -23.83
CA ILE A 10 35.48 28.17 -23.42
C ILE A 10 34.57 27.00 -23.06
N PHE A 11 34.60 25.92 -23.84
CA PHE A 11 33.78 24.74 -23.59
C PHE A 11 34.19 24.01 -22.30
N SER A 12 35.49 23.88 -22.02
CA SER A 12 35.97 23.27 -20.77
C SER A 12 35.60 24.11 -19.54
N LEU A 13 35.71 25.44 -19.61
CA LEU A 13 35.26 26.35 -18.56
C LEU A 13 33.74 26.26 -18.31
N LEU A 14 32.94 26.14 -19.38
CA LEU A 14 31.49 26.00 -19.26
C LEU A 14 31.09 24.67 -18.60
N ILE A 15 31.80 23.58 -18.90
CA ILE A 15 31.60 22.29 -18.24
C ILE A 15 31.93 22.37 -16.75
N VAL A 16 33.07 22.98 -16.39
CA VAL A 16 33.48 23.15 -14.99
C VAL A 16 32.42 23.97 -14.23
N LEU A 17 31.94 25.07 -14.82
CA LEU A 17 30.92 25.92 -14.20
C LEU A 17 29.59 25.18 -14.01
N VAL A 18 29.14 24.37 -14.99
CA VAL A 18 27.94 23.53 -14.83
C VAL A 18 28.14 22.50 -13.73
N PHE A 19 29.33 21.91 -13.61
CA PHE A 19 29.63 20.91 -12.58
C PHE A 19 29.65 21.53 -11.17
N GLU A 20 30.27 22.69 -11.00
CA GLU A 20 30.26 23.44 -9.73
C GLU A 20 28.84 23.87 -9.34
N LEU A 21 28.05 24.34 -10.30
CA LEU A 21 26.67 24.75 -10.03
C LEU A 21 25.78 23.54 -9.67
N ALA A 22 26.00 22.39 -10.32
CA ALA A 22 25.32 21.14 -9.99
C ALA A 22 25.71 20.61 -8.59
N THR A 23 26.99 20.68 -8.20
CA THR A 23 27.45 20.27 -6.87
C THR A 23 26.92 21.20 -5.78
N LEU A 24 26.88 22.51 -6.02
CA LEU A 24 26.28 23.49 -5.10
C LEU A 24 24.76 23.27 -4.94
N LEU A 25 24.04 23.01 -6.03
CA LEU A 25 22.61 22.68 -5.97
C LEU A 25 22.36 21.38 -5.20
N ARG A 26 23.19 20.35 -5.42
CA ARG A 26 23.13 19.09 -4.65
C ARG A 26 23.42 19.32 -3.18
N TYR A 27 24.43 20.12 -2.86
CA TYR A 27 24.80 20.43 -1.48
C TYR A 27 23.69 21.19 -0.75
N ARG A 28 23.09 22.19 -1.40
CA ARG A 28 21.91 22.92 -0.88
C ARG A 28 20.72 21.98 -0.71
N ALA A 29 20.43 21.12 -1.67
CA ALA A 29 19.34 20.14 -1.59
C ALA A 29 19.56 19.14 -0.45
N LEU A 30 20.79 18.67 -0.21
CA LEU A 30 21.13 17.78 0.90
C LEU A 30 20.98 18.49 2.25
N ARG A 31 21.49 19.72 2.39
CA ARG A 31 21.31 20.51 3.61
C ARG A 31 19.83 20.77 3.89
N GLN A 32 19.04 21.07 2.86
CA GLN A 32 17.60 21.27 2.99
C GLN A 32 16.92 19.97 3.43
N ARG A 33 17.20 18.83 2.79
CA ARG A 33 16.70 17.52 3.23
C ARG A 33 17.06 17.18 4.67
N GLN A 34 18.29 17.48 5.09
CA GLN A 34 18.71 17.27 6.48
C GLN A 34 17.94 18.16 7.46
N ARG A 35 17.72 19.43 7.10
CA ARG A 35 16.87 20.34 7.88
C ARG A 35 15.43 19.82 7.94
N ASP A 36 14.87 19.42 6.82
CA ASP A 36 13.51 18.90 6.71
C ASP A 36 13.33 17.64 7.57
N MET A 37 14.28 16.69 7.53
CA MET A 37 14.24 15.51 8.40
C MET A 37 14.33 15.87 9.89
N ARG A 38 15.14 16.86 10.27
CA ARG A 38 15.23 17.32 11.66
C ARG A 38 13.92 17.99 12.11
N LEU A 39 13.35 18.84 11.27
CA LEU A 39 12.07 19.50 11.53
C LEU A 39 10.92 18.48 11.60
N GLN A 40 10.85 17.55 10.66
CA GLN A 40 9.85 16.48 10.65
C GLN A 40 9.97 15.63 11.92
N LYS A 41 11.19 15.23 12.31
CA LYS A 41 11.42 14.49 13.56
C LYS A 41 10.95 15.28 14.78
N SER A 42 11.25 16.58 14.83
CA SER A 42 10.79 17.47 15.89
C SER A 42 9.26 17.51 15.96
N TYR A 43 8.58 17.72 14.82
CA TYR A 43 7.12 17.74 14.77
C TYR A 43 6.50 16.39 15.13
N ILE A 44 7.06 15.28 14.68
CA ILE A 44 6.62 13.93 15.09
C ILE A 44 6.70 13.80 16.61
N GLN A 45 7.81 14.19 17.23
CA GLN A 45 7.98 14.13 18.68
C GLN A 45 6.97 15.02 19.43
N GLN A 46 6.67 16.20 18.90
CA GLN A 46 5.69 17.11 19.49
C GLN A 46 4.27 16.53 19.37
N ILE A 47 3.86 16.07 18.19
CA ILE A 47 2.55 15.44 17.96
C ILE A 47 2.38 14.21 18.85
N VAL A 48 3.39 13.35 18.95
CA VAL A 48 3.33 12.16 19.82
C VAL A 48 3.18 12.56 21.29
N LYS A 49 3.91 13.58 21.77
CA LYS A 49 3.74 14.09 23.13
C LYS A 49 2.35 14.66 23.38
N MET A 50 1.79 15.41 22.42
CA MET A 50 0.41 15.91 22.50
C MET A 50 -0.59 14.76 22.61
N LEU A 51 -0.43 13.71 21.81
CA LEU A 51 -1.29 12.52 21.85
C LEU A 51 -1.15 11.74 23.16
N CYS A 52 0.05 11.65 23.75
CA CYS A 52 0.27 10.96 25.02
C CYS A 52 -0.27 11.72 26.23
N ASN A 53 -0.28 13.06 26.18
CA ASN A 53 -0.69 13.90 27.29
C ASN A 53 -2.16 14.34 27.21
N GLU A 54 -2.86 14.01 26.12
CA GLU A 54 -4.24 14.41 25.84
C GLU A 54 -4.49 15.93 25.87
N GLU A 55 -3.42 16.73 25.78
CA GLU A 55 -3.47 18.18 25.93
C GLU A 55 -2.83 18.90 24.74
N PHE A 56 -3.60 19.80 24.13
CA PHE A 56 -3.14 20.65 23.04
C PHE A 56 -2.16 21.74 23.51
N SER A 57 -2.21 22.15 24.78
CA SER A 57 -1.65 23.40 25.30
C SER A 57 -0.14 23.40 25.60
N LEU A 58 0.51 22.25 25.77
CA LEU A 58 1.87 22.21 26.35
C LEU A 58 3.01 22.35 25.33
N ILE A 59 2.87 21.80 24.11
CA ILE A 59 3.94 21.82 23.08
C ILE A 59 3.33 21.79 21.67
N THR A 60 2.87 22.93 21.17
CA THR A 60 2.33 23.04 19.81
C THR A 60 3.42 23.26 18.77
N PRO A 61 3.42 22.53 17.64
CA PRO A 61 4.33 22.82 16.53
C PRO A 61 4.04 24.19 15.93
N SER A 62 5.03 25.08 15.81
CA SER A 62 4.88 26.39 15.14
C SER A 62 5.40 26.34 13.69
N PRO A 63 4.55 26.11 12.68
CA PRO A 63 4.93 26.23 11.29
C PRO A 63 4.81 27.68 10.80
N ASP A 64 5.95 28.35 10.66
CA ASP A 64 5.98 29.77 10.27
C ASP A 64 5.84 29.94 8.75
N THR A 65 6.40 29.01 7.96
CA THR A 65 6.39 29.10 6.50
C THR A 65 5.45 28.10 5.83
N ARG A 66 5.18 28.31 4.53
CA ARG A 66 4.44 27.35 3.69
C ARG A 66 5.13 25.97 3.65
N HIS A 67 6.47 25.96 3.72
CA HIS A 67 7.27 24.74 3.72
C HIS A 67 7.10 24.00 5.04
N ASP A 68 7.19 24.71 6.17
CA ASP A 68 7.03 24.13 7.51
C ASP A 68 5.63 23.53 7.70
N ARG A 69 4.59 24.18 7.16
CA ARG A 69 3.24 23.60 7.14
C ARG A 69 3.19 22.28 6.40
N MET A 70 3.90 22.15 5.27
CA MET A 70 3.97 20.89 4.53
C MET A 70 4.71 19.83 5.34
N VAL A 71 5.84 20.17 5.96
CA VAL A 71 6.61 19.25 6.81
C VAL A 71 5.77 18.81 8.03
N LEU A 72 4.96 19.70 8.60
CA LEU A 72 4.02 19.36 9.67
C LEU A 72 2.93 18.38 9.20
N ILE A 73 2.38 18.59 8.00
CA ILE A 73 1.41 17.65 7.41
C ILE A 73 2.06 16.28 7.15
N GLU A 74 3.29 16.26 6.65
CA GLU A 74 4.03 15.01 6.43
C GLU A 74 4.32 14.30 7.76
N ALA A 75 4.69 15.04 8.80
CA ALA A 75 4.83 14.51 10.15
C ALA A 75 3.51 13.93 10.69
N LEU A 76 2.40 14.65 10.52
CA LEU A 76 1.06 14.19 10.89
C LEU A 76 0.68 12.91 10.14
N HIS A 77 0.93 12.86 8.83
CA HIS A 77 0.73 11.67 8.02
C HIS A 77 1.56 10.49 8.52
N THR A 78 2.83 10.70 8.88
CA THR A 78 3.70 9.66 9.44
C THR A 78 3.16 9.15 10.76
N VAL A 79 2.85 10.04 11.72
CA VAL A 79 2.30 9.64 13.03
C VAL A 79 1.01 8.86 12.84
N LEU A 80 0.06 9.42 12.11
CA LEU A 80 -1.23 8.77 11.89
C LEU A 80 -1.08 7.43 11.19
N SER A 81 -0.19 7.31 10.20
CA SER A 81 0.02 6.06 9.47
C SER A 81 0.55 4.92 10.34
N HIS A 82 1.13 5.23 11.50
CA HIS A 82 1.71 4.24 12.42
C HIS A 82 0.99 4.17 13.78
N THR A 83 0.01 5.04 14.04
CA THR A 83 -0.78 5.05 15.27
C THR A 83 -2.19 4.53 15.02
N TYR A 84 -2.65 3.66 15.91
CA TYR A 84 -3.98 3.05 15.87
C TYR A 84 -4.85 3.69 16.96
N GLY A 85 -6.10 4.03 16.66
CA GLY A 85 -7.05 4.54 17.65
C GLY A 85 -6.69 5.90 18.27
N ALA A 86 -5.82 6.69 17.63
CA ALA A 86 -5.45 8.02 18.13
C ALA A 86 -6.69 8.92 18.27
N GLU A 87 -6.77 9.68 19.36
CA GLU A 87 -7.85 10.64 19.56
C GLU A 87 -7.88 11.68 18.45
N LEU A 88 -8.94 11.63 17.65
CA LEU A 88 -9.07 12.50 16.48
C LEU A 88 -9.30 13.96 16.88
N ASN A 89 -9.82 14.23 18.08
CA ASN A 89 -10.20 15.58 18.53
C ASN A 89 -9.00 16.53 18.61
N ILE A 90 -7.92 16.12 19.28
CA ILE A 90 -6.69 16.92 19.40
C ILE A 90 -6.06 17.18 18.03
N LEU A 91 -6.13 16.18 17.14
CA LEU A 91 -5.61 16.30 15.79
C LEU A 91 -6.50 17.20 14.91
N HIS A 92 -7.82 17.18 15.12
CA HIS A 92 -8.76 18.10 14.49
C HIS A 92 -8.47 19.55 14.94
N GLU A 93 -8.19 19.76 16.22
CA GLU A 93 -7.80 21.07 16.75
C GLU A 93 -6.49 21.56 16.12
N LEU A 94 -5.46 20.71 16.03
CA LEU A 94 -4.19 21.03 15.35
C LEU A 94 -4.38 21.40 13.88
N VAL A 95 -5.14 20.58 13.14
CA VAL A 95 -5.43 20.83 11.72
C VAL A 95 -6.22 22.12 11.54
N GLY A 96 -7.18 22.39 12.42
CA GLY A 96 -7.99 23.61 12.44
C GLY A 96 -7.15 24.84 12.73
N HIS A 97 -6.34 24.81 13.79
CA HIS A 97 -5.50 25.91 14.25
C HIS A 97 -4.55 26.41 13.16
N TYR A 98 -3.88 25.50 12.44
CA TYR A 98 -2.96 25.86 11.35
C TYR A 98 -3.60 25.88 9.96
N ASN A 99 -4.92 25.62 9.87
CA ASN A 99 -5.67 25.54 8.61
C ASN A 99 -4.97 24.62 7.58
N LEU A 100 -4.53 23.44 8.03
CA LEU A 100 -3.71 22.52 7.23
C LEU A 100 -4.53 21.90 6.10
N ASP A 101 -5.80 21.59 6.37
CA ASP A 101 -6.72 21.03 5.38
C ASP A 101 -7.04 22.00 4.24
N GLY A 102 -7.26 23.29 4.55
CA GLY A 102 -7.48 24.35 3.57
C GLY A 102 -6.21 24.70 2.80
N PHE A 103 -5.05 24.60 3.44
CA PHE A 103 -3.76 24.70 2.76
C PHE A 103 -3.56 23.53 1.78
N LEU A 104 -3.79 22.28 2.20
CA LEU A 104 -3.69 21.10 1.34
C LEU A 104 -4.63 21.15 0.15
N LEU A 105 -5.90 21.49 0.36
CA LEU A 105 -6.87 21.59 -0.74
C LEU A 105 -6.46 22.64 -1.78
N ARG A 106 -5.85 23.76 -1.35
CA ARG A 106 -5.25 24.73 -2.27
C ARG A 106 -4.09 24.12 -3.04
N GLN A 107 -3.16 23.45 -2.36
CA GLN A 107 -2.02 22.78 -3.03
C GLN A 107 -2.48 21.71 -4.02
N ILE A 108 -3.51 20.95 -3.70
CA ILE A 108 -4.09 19.93 -4.60
C ILE A 108 -4.65 20.58 -5.87
N ARG A 109 -5.30 21.74 -5.78
CA ARG A 109 -5.85 22.46 -6.94
C ARG A 109 -4.78 22.99 -7.89
N TYR A 110 -3.65 23.46 -7.36
CA TYR A 110 -2.57 24.05 -8.17
C TYR A 110 -1.49 23.06 -8.60
N SER A 111 -1.35 21.93 -7.91
CA SER A 111 -0.36 20.91 -8.25
C SER A 111 -0.81 20.01 -9.40
N ARG A 112 0.17 19.37 -10.06
CA ARG A 112 -0.06 18.43 -11.15
C ARG A 112 0.78 17.17 -10.96
N GLY A 113 0.33 16.07 -11.57
CA GLY A 113 1.11 14.83 -11.64
C GLY A 113 1.29 14.13 -10.29
N LEU A 114 2.51 13.67 -10.02
CA LEU A 114 2.83 12.89 -8.81
C LEU A 114 2.72 13.72 -7.53
N ARG A 115 3.06 15.02 -7.56
CA ARG A 115 2.90 15.91 -6.40
C ARG A 115 1.43 16.05 -5.99
N GLN A 116 0.54 16.15 -6.97
CA GLN A 116 -0.90 16.19 -6.72
C GLN A 116 -1.39 14.89 -6.09
N ALA A 117 -0.95 13.74 -6.59
CA ALA A 117 -1.30 12.45 -6.00
C ALA A 117 -0.79 12.34 -4.55
N HIS A 118 0.44 12.77 -4.30
CA HIS A 118 1.02 12.81 -2.95
C HIS A 118 0.22 13.69 -1.99
N TYR A 119 -0.17 14.90 -2.39
CA TYR A 119 -1.00 15.76 -1.54
C TYR A 119 -2.39 15.19 -1.26
N ILE A 120 -2.96 14.44 -2.20
CA ILE A 120 -4.22 13.72 -1.96
C ILE A 120 -4.02 12.57 -0.96
N VAL A 121 -2.87 11.88 -0.98
CA VAL A 121 -2.54 10.87 0.04
C VAL A 121 -2.38 11.51 1.41
N LEU A 122 -1.70 12.65 1.52
CA LEU A 122 -1.63 13.40 2.77
C LEU A 122 -3.04 13.76 3.27
N LEU A 123 -3.90 14.23 2.36
CA LEU A 123 -5.30 14.54 2.67
C LEU A 123 -6.08 13.31 3.20
N SER A 124 -5.80 12.10 2.69
CA SER A 124 -6.46 10.87 3.17
C SER A 124 -6.14 10.52 4.63
N THR A 125 -5.09 11.09 5.19
CA THR A 125 -4.74 10.89 6.59
C THR A 125 -5.06 12.10 7.46
N THR A 126 -5.17 13.30 6.90
CA THR A 126 -5.45 14.48 7.70
C THR A 126 -6.92 14.53 8.11
N PRO A 127 -7.23 14.62 9.42
CA PRO A 127 -8.59 14.78 9.90
C PRO A 127 -9.14 16.12 9.39
N THR A 128 -10.11 16.07 8.47
CA THR A 128 -10.56 17.24 7.69
C THR A 128 -12.06 17.44 7.86
N HIS A 129 -12.50 18.67 8.13
CA HIS A 129 -13.93 19.03 8.14
C HIS A 129 -14.40 19.67 6.83
N ARG A 130 -13.48 19.96 5.91
CA ARG A 130 -13.79 20.64 4.65
C ARG A 130 -14.41 19.69 3.61
N PRO A 131 -15.33 20.19 2.78
CA PRO A 131 -15.92 19.41 1.70
C PRO A 131 -14.90 19.15 0.58
N ALA A 132 -14.27 17.97 0.60
CA ALA A 132 -13.32 17.53 -0.43
C ALA A 132 -13.91 16.51 -1.43
N ILE A 133 -15.02 15.85 -1.07
CA ILE A 133 -15.57 14.71 -1.81
C ILE A 133 -15.84 15.01 -3.29
N PRO A 134 -16.52 16.11 -3.69
CA PRO A 134 -16.80 16.35 -5.11
C PRO A 134 -15.54 16.46 -5.97
N LEU A 135 -14.49 17.07 -5.43
CA LEU A 135 -13.19 17.19 -6.08
C LEU A 135 -12.48 15.83 -6.18
N LEU A 136 -12.51 15.04 -5.11
CA LEU A 136 -11.91 13.71 -5.08
C LEU A 136 -12.65 12.74 -6.03
N SER A 137 -13.98 12.78 -6.10
CA SER A 137 -14.77 11.97 -7.03
C SER A 137 -14.38 12.22 -8.49
N ARG A 138 -14.08 13.47 -8.86
CA ARG A 138 -13.53 13.80 -10.20
C ARG A 138 -12.16 13.17 -10.42
N TYR A 139 -11.32 13.11 -9.39
CA TYR A 139 -9.98 12.54 -9.47
C TYR A 139 -9.95 11.01 -9.49
N CYS A 140 -10.93 10.34 -8.89
CA CYS A 140 -11.12 8.88 -9.02
C CYS A 140 -11.25 8.45 -10.49
N HIS A 141 -11.83 9.30 -11.34
CA HIS A 141 -11.99 9.05 -12.78
C HIS A 141 -10.78 9.45 -13.63
N SER A 142 -9.68 9.89 -13.01
CA SER A 142 -8.51 10.27 -13.78
C SER A 142 -7.83 9.06 -14.42
N LYS A 143 -7.32 9.26 -15.64
CA LYS A 143 -6.42 8.29 -16.32
C LYS A 143 -5.13 8.02 -15.54
N LYS A 144 -4.66 8.98 -14.73
CA LYS A 144 -3.46 8.81 -13.91
C LYS A 144 -3.76 7.97 -12.68
N ARG A 145 -3.27 6.74 -12.68
CA ARG A 145 -3.60 5.74 -11.68
C ARG A 145 -3.25 6.12 -10.24
N GLU A 146 -2.05 6.62 -9.98
CA GLU A 146 -1.68 7.04 -8.61
C GLU A 146 -2.62 8.12 -8.07
N LYS A 147 -3.13 8.99 -8.95
CA LYS A 147 -4.09 10.01 -8.55
C LYS A 147 -5.48 9.43 -8.31
N SER A 148 -5.94 8.50 -9.15
CA SER A 148 -7.26 7.89 -8.96
C SER A 148 -7.31 7.04 -7.69
N ILE A 149 -6.27 6.27 -7.39
CA ILE A 149 -6.21 5.48 -6.16
C ILE A 149 -6.04 6.38 -4.92
N ALA A 150 -5.21 7.42 -4.97
CA ALA A 150 -5.09 8.38 -3.87
C ALA A 150 -6.45 9.04 -3.56
N ALA A 151 -7.19 9.42 -4.61
CA ALA A 151 -8.52 10.00 -4.44
C ALA A 151 -9.52 9.01 -3.83
N LEU A 152 -9.49 7.73 -4.24
CA LEU A 152 -10.30 6.69 -3.62
C LEU A 152 -9.96 6.56 -2.13
N LEU A 153 -8.68 6.43 -1.77
CA LEU A 153 -8.24 6.31 -0.37
C LEU A 153 -8.68 7.52 0.47
N ALA A 154 -8.61 8.73 -0.08
CA ALA A 154 -9.10 9.93 0.59
C ALA A 154 -10.63 9.91 0.81
N ILE A 155 -11.41 9.46 -0.19
CA ILE A 155 -12.87 9.29 -0.01
C ILE A 155 -13.17 8.25 1.07
N LEU A 156 -12.47 7.13 1.06
CA LEU A 156 -12.62 6.06 2.04
C LEU A 156 -12.34 6.53 3.47
N ALA A 157 -11.29 7.32 3.67
CA ALA A 157 -10.95 7.87 4.97
C ALA A 157 -11.94 8.96 5.44
N LEU A 158 -12.41 9.82 4.54
CA LEU A 158 -13.32 10.92 4.88
C LEU A 158 -14.77 10.48 5.09
N ARG A 159 -15.23 9.43 4.38
CA ARG A 159 -16.60 8.91 4.45
C ARG A 159 -16.61 7.38 4.50
N PRO A 160 -16.15 6.79 5.61
CA PRO A 160 -16.01 5.34 5.75
C PRO A 160 -17.35 4.59 5.59
N SER A 161 -18.47 5.20 5.98
CA SER A 161 -19.81 4.63 5.80
C SER A 161 -20.21 4.39 4.34
N THR A 162 -19.60 5.10 3.39
CA THR A 162 -19.87 4.95 1.94
C THR A 162 -18.83 4.09 1.23
N ALA A 163 -17.96 3.40 1.98
CA ALA A 163 -16.78 2.75 1.43
C ALA A 163 -17.10 1.67 0.37
N ILE A 164 -18.08 0.80 0.64
CA ILE A 164 -18.49 -0.27 -0.28
C ILE A 164 -18.93 0.33 -1.61
N SER A 165 -19.81 1.33 -1.58
CA SER A 165 -20.27 2.03 -2.79
C SER A 165 -19.12 2.73 -3.51
N ALA A 166 -18.21 3.39 -2.79
CA ALA A 166 -17.07 4.08 -3.39
C ALA A 166 -16.10 3.11 -4.09
N ILE A 167 -15.85 1.93 -3.52
CA ILE A 167 -15.02 0.88 -4.13
C ILE A 167 -15.73 0.26 -5.33
N ALA A 168 -17.04 0.03 -5.24
CA ALA A 168 -17.83 -0.52 -6.34
C ALA A 168 -17.84 0.41 -7.56
N LEU A 169 -17.97 1.72 -7.32
CA LEU A 169 -17.96 2.76 -8.36
C LEU A 169 -16.56 3.12 -8.88
N PHE A 170 -15.50 2.57 -8.29
CA PHE A 170 -14.14 2.86 -8.72
C PHE A 170 -13.89 2.33 -10.15
N PRO A 171 -13.53 3.20 -11.11
CA PRO A 171 -13.57 2.84 -12.54
C PRO A 171 -12.42 1.92 -12.98
N HIS A 172 -11.39 1.75 -12.16
CA HIS A 172 -10.23 0.94 -12.49
C HIS A 172 -10.23 -0.38 -11.71
N ARG A 173 -9.64 -1.43 -12.28
CA ARG A 173 -9.40 -2.68 -11.56
C ARG A 173 -8.39 -2.48 -10.44
N LEU A 174 -8.73 -2.75 -9.18
CA LEU A 174 -7.79 -2.65 -8.05
C LEU A 174 -6.62 -3.62 -8.23
N ARG A 175 -5.36 -3.18 -8.09
CA ARG A 175 -4.16 -4.04 -8.09
C ARG A 175 -3.84 -4.54 -6.67
N PRO A 176 -3.00 -5.57 -6.50
CA PRO A 176 -2.56 -6.02 -5.18
C PRO A 176 -2.02 -4.89 -4.28
N LEU A 177 -1.25 -3.95 -4.85
CA LEU A 177 -0.75 -2.77 -4.13
C LEU A 177 -1.87 -1.78 -3.74
N ASP A 178 -2.91 -1.65 -4.56
CA ASP A 178 -4.03 -0.77 -4.24
C ASP A 178 -4.86 -1.39 -3.10
N ILE A 179 -5.06 -2.70 -3.16
CA ILE A 179 -5.76 -3.48 -2.13
C ILE A 179 -4.98 -3.41 -0.82
N SER A 180 -3.66 -3.56 -0.83
CA SER A 180 -2.86 -3.46 0.41
C SER A 180 -2.98 -2.08 1.06
N ARG A 181 -3.03 -1.00 0.28
CA ARG A 181 -3.28 0.36 0.79
C ARG A 181 -4.67 0.49 1.43
N ILE A 182 -5.71 -0.13 0.85
CA ILE A 182 -7.06 -0.16 1.46
C ILE A 182 -7.05 -1.00 2.75
N ILE A 183 -6.36 -2.14 2.76
CA ILE A 183 -6.16 -2.98 3.94
C ILE A 183 -5.46 -2.20 5.07
N THR A 184 -4.53 -1.30 4.77
CA THR A 184 -3.93 -0.43 5.78
C THR A 184 -4.98 0.46 6.47
N LEU A 185 -5.98 0.98 5.75
CA LEU A 185 -7.07 1.73 6.35
C LEU A 185 -7.95 0.84 7.25
N LEU A 186 -8.21 -0.41 6.83
CA LEU A 186 -8.94 -1.40 7.64
C LEU A 186 -8.19 -1.75 8.93
N ARG A 187 -6.88 -2.05 8.84
CA ARG A 187 -6.04 -2.34 10.02
C ARG A 187 -6.03 -1.16 10.99
N ARG A 188 -6.15 0.08 10.51
CA ARG A 188 -6.21 1.30 11.32
C ARG A 188 -7.56 1.54 12.00
N GLY A 189 -8.56 0.67 11.78
CA GLY A 189 -9.90 0.82 12.33
C GLY A 189 -10.73 1.92 11.67
N ILE A 190 -10.29 2.45 10.52
CA ILE A 190 -10.98 3.56 9.82
C ILE A 190 -12.20 3.03 9.07
N LEU A 191 -12.13 1.82 8.53
CA LEU A 191 -13.14 1.26 7.64
C LEU A 191 -13.97 0.18 8.36
N PRO A 192 -15.27 0.40 8.59
CA PRO A 192 -16.16 -0.59 9.17
C PRO A 192 -16.71 -1.52 8.09
N ILE A 193 -15.85 -2.32 7.45
CA ILE A 193 -16.24 -3.20 6.33
C ILE A 193 -16.07 -4.67 6.72
N ALA A 194 -17.17 -5.40 6.69
CA ALA A 194 -17.19 -6.87 6.82
C ALA A 194 -16.85 -7.56 5.49
N TYR A 195 -16.32 -8.78 5.54
CA TYR A 195 -15.83 -9.48 4.33
C TYR A 195 -16.94 -10.20 3.58
N GLU A 196 -17.96 -10.69 4.28
CA GLU A 196 -19.09 -11.46 3.77
C GLU A 196 -19.83 -10.74 2.63
N PRO A 197 -20.27 -9.46 2.77
CA PRO A 197 -20.93 -8.75 1.68
C PRO A 197 -20.00 -8.50 0.48
N LEU A 198 -18.69 -8.44 0.71
CA LEU A 198 -17.72 -8.26 -0.36
C LEU A 198 -17.54 -9.54 -1.18
N LEU A 199 -17.48 -10.70 -0.52
CA LEU A 199 -17.39 -12.01 -1.18
C LEU A 199 -18.66 -12.34 -1.98
N ALA A 200 -19.83 -11.95 -1.46
CA ALA A 200 -21.12 -12.17 -2.10
C ALA A 200 -21.39 -11.21 -3.29
N SER A 201 -20.64 -10.12 -3.42
CA SER A 201 -20.88 -9.11 -4.46
C SER A 201 -20.51 -9.61 -5.85
N ASP A 202 -21.24 -9.19 -6.89
CA ASP A 202 -20.83 -9.43 -8.27
C ASP A 202 -19.67 -8.54 -8.73
N ASN A 203 -19.36 -7.47 -8.00
CA ASN A 203 -18.28 -6.56 -8.37
C ASN A 203 -16.90 -7.18 -8.08
N THR A 204 -16.06 -7.31 -9.13
CA THR A 204 -14.72 -7.88 -9.00
C THR A 204 -13.84 -7.10 -8.01
N ASN A 205 -13.91 -5.77 -7.94
CA ASN A 205 -13.10 -4.99 -6.99
C ASN A 205 -13.49 -5.30 -5.54
N LEU A 206 -14.80 -5.41 -5.26
CA LEU A 206 -15.29 -5.79 -3.93
C LEU A 206 -14.87 -7.23 -3.59
N ARG A 207 -15.07 -8.20 -4.49
CA ARG A 207 -14.64 -9.60 -4.26
C ARG A 207 -13.15 -9.71 -4.00
N MET A 208 -12.31 -9.03 -4.79
CA MET A 208 -10.86 -9.01 -4.59
C MET A 208 -10.47 -8.41 -3.24
N LEU A 209 -11.17 -7.37 -2.78
CA LEU A 209 -10.95 -6.82 -1.45
C LEU A 209 -11.39 -7.81 -0.35
N GLY A 210 -12.57 -8.42 -0.49
CA GLY A 210 -13.07 -9.42 0.46
C GLY A 210 -12.10 -10.60 0.62
N LEU A 211 -11.60 -11.15 -0.48
CA LEU A 211 -10.57 -12.21 -0.48
C LEU A 211 -9.30 -11.75 0.22
N ALA A 212 -8.85 -10.52 -0.04
CA ALA A 212 -7.67 -9.97 0.61
C ALA A 212 -7.89 -9.74 2.12
N ILE A 213 -9.08 -9.34 2.57
CA ILE A 213 -9.41 -9.23 3.99
C ILE A 213 -9.31 -10.62 4.63
N VAL A 214 -9.99 -11.61 4.07
CA VAL A 214 -9.96 -13.01 4.57
C VAL A 214 -8.52 -13.51 4.72
N ARG A 215 -7.66 -13.30 3.70
CA ARG A 215 -6.26 -13.69 3.76
C ARG A 215 -5.46 -12.92 4.82
N ASN A 216 -5.62 -11.60 4.89
CA ASN A 216 -4.81 -10.74 5.76
C ASN A 216 -5.13 -10.90 7.25
N PHE A 217 -6.36 -11.28 7.57
CA PHE A 217 -6.86 -11.46 8.94
C PHE A 217 -7.04 -12.94 9.31
N GLY A 218 -6.71 -13.88 8.43
CA GLY A 218 -6.76 -15.32 8.74
C GLY A 218 -8.19 -15.82 9.02
N ILE A 219 -9.18 -15.35 8.25
CA ILE A 219 -10.60 -15.64 8.54
C ILE A 219 -10.96 -17.05 8.07
N GLU A 220 -10.74 -18.00 8.95
CA GLU A 220 -10.91 -19.43 8.73
C GLU A 220 -12.35 -19.89 8.43
N ILE A 221 -13.34 -19.15 8.92
CA ILE A 221 -14.77 -19.44 8.75
C ILE A 221 -15.21 -19.26 7.28
N ALA A 222 -14.47 -18.46 6.49
CA ALA A 222 -14.77 -18.20 5.08
C ALA A 222 -14.50 -19.40 4.14
N ASP A 223 -14.06 -20.57 4.64
CA ASP A 223 -13.70 -21.74 3.83
C ASP A 223 -14.79 -22.13 2.82
N LYS A 224 -16.06 -22.11 3.24
CA LYS A 224 -17.19 -22.51 2.41
C LYS A 224 -17.44 -21.51 1.28
N GLU A 225 -17.40 -20.22 1.58
CA GLU A 225 -17.55 -19.13 0.62
C GLU A 225 -16.42 -19.16 -0.41
N LEU A 226 -15.17 -19.33 0.02
CA LEU A 226 -14.02 -19.43 -0.87
C LEU A 226 -14.16 -20.59 -1.86
N GLN A 227 -14.64 -21.75 -1.41
CA GLN A 227 -14.85 -22.91 -2.29
C GLN A 227 -15.96 -22.68 -3.30
N ASN A 228 -17.06 -22.06 -2.86
CA ASN A 228 -18.14 -21.69 -3.75
C ASN A 228 -17.65 -20.72 -4.83
N ILE A 229 -16.83 -19.73 -4.46
CA ILE A 229 -16.21 -18.80 -5.42
C ILE A 229 -15.32 -19.55 -6.41
N ILE A 230 -14.45 -20.45 -5.94
CA ILE A 230 -13.53 -21.22 -6.82
C ILE A 230 -14.31 -22.02 -7.87
N VAL A 231 -15.40 -22.67 -7.44
CA VAL A 231 -16.20 -23.56 -8.30
C VAL A 231 -17.14 -22.80 -9.22
N ALA A 232 -17.81 -21.75 -8.72
CA ALA A 232 -18.90 -21.08 -9.45
C ALA A 232 -18.46 -19.84 -10.22
N SER A 233 -17.36 -19.18 -9.84
CA SER A 233 -16.95 -17.92 -10.49
C SER A 233 -16.40 -18.15 -11.90
N SER A 234 -16.90 -17.38 -12.85
CA SER A 234 -16.37 -17.28 -14.21
C SER A 234 -15.13 -16.37 -14.31
N ASP A 235 -14.96 -15.43 -13.38
CA ASP A 235 -13.79 -14.54 -13.35
C ASP A 235 -12.57 -15.31 -12.83
N GLU A 236 -11.68 -15.70 -13.74
CA GLU A 236 -10.44 -16.41 -13.41
C GLU A 236 -9.61 -15.68 -12.37
N ARG A 237 -9.57 -14.34 -12.41
CA ARG A 237 -8.76 -13.57 -11.47
C ARG A 237 -9.22 -13.79 -10.03
N VAL A 238 -10.54 -13.76 -9.83
CA VAL A 238 -11.17 -14.01 -8.53
C VAL A 238 -10.93 -15.45 -8.09
N VAL A 239 -11.05 -16.41 -9.01
CA VAL A 239 -10.77 -17.83 -8.72
C VAL A 239 -9.32 -18.02 -8.28
N ARG A 240 -8.35 -17.41 -8.97
CA ARG A 240 -6.93 -17.50 -8.63
C ARG A 240 -6.64 -16.91 -7.25
N GLU A 241 -7.18 -15.73 -6.96
CA GLU A 241 -7.02 -15.10 -5.65
C GLU A 241 -7.70 -15.91 -4.53
N ALA A 242 -8.86 -16.53 -4.80
CA ALA A 242 -9.54 -17.40 -3.86
C ALA A 242 -8.74 -18.68 -3.57
N LEU A 243 -8.11 -19.28 -4.58
CA LEU A 243 -7.19 -20.41 -4.39
C LEU A 243 -5.99 -20.02 -3.54
N TYR A 244 -5.38 -18.86 -3.79
CA TYR A 244 -4.28 -18.33 -2.97
C TYR A 244 -4.70 -18.00 -1.54
N THR A 245 -5.92 -17.53 -1.36
CA THR A 245 -6.48 -17.25 -0.03
C THR A 245 -6.72 -18.54 0.73
N LEU A 246 -7.34 -19.54 0.10
CA LEU A 246 -7.59 -20.85 0.70
C LEU A 246 -6.28 -21.57 1.03
N SER A 247 -5.26 -21.47 0.17
CA SER A 247 -3.95 -22.04 0.46
C SER A 247 -3.24 -21.38 1.64
N ALA A 248 -3.28 -20.04 1.72
CA ALA A 248 -2.69 -19.27 2.82
C ALA A 248 -3.38 -19.54 4.17
N LEU A 249 -4.66 -19.94 4.17
CA LEU A 249 -5.38 -20.41 5.36
C LEU A 249 -5.05 -21.87 5.72
N GLY A 250 -4.11 -22.52 5.03
CA GLY A 250 -3.74 -23.92 5.27
C GLY A 250 -4.85 -24.92 4.94
N ARG A 251 -5.85 -24.54 4.13
CA ARG A 251 -7.00 -25.39 3.84
C ARG A 251 -6.72 -26.37 2.69
N PRO A 252 -7.20 -27.62 2.78
CA PRO A 252 -6.91 -28.64 1.77
C PRO A 252 -7.61 -28.35 0.44
N LEU A 253 -6.83 -28.29 -0.65
CA LEU A 253 -7.30 -28.13 -2.03
C LEU A 253 -7.76 -29.44 -2.69
N GLY A 254 -7.70 -30.57 -1.98
CA GLY A 254 -7.97 -31.92 -2.51
C GLY A 254 -9.44 -32.26 -2.77
N ARG A 255 -10.39 -31.36 -2.46
CA ARG A 255 -11.83 -31.62 -2.66
C ARG A 255 -12.15 -31.81 -4.14
N ALA A 256 -13.02 -32.77 -4.47
CA ALA A 256 -13.28 -33.20 -5.85
C ALA A 256 -13.63 -32.04 -6.80
N LYS A 257 -14.54 -31.15 -6.38
CA LYS A 257 -14.95 -29.98 -7.19
C LYS A 257 -13.80 -29.01 -7.47
N ILE A 258 -12.91 -28.79 -6.50
CA ILE A 258 -11.73 -27.93 -6.66
C ILE A 258 -10.72 -28.60 -7.59
N ARG A 259 -10.51 -29.92 -7.46
CA ARG A 259 -9.62 -30.67 -8.35
C ARG A 259 -10.08 -30.63 -9.80
N ILE A 260 -11.38 -30.79 -10.04
CA ILE A 260 -11.97 -30.63 -11.38
C ILE A 260 -11.67 -29.22 -11.90
N ARG A 261 -11.95 -28.17 -11.11
CA ARG A 261 -11.66 -26.80 -11.51
C ARG A 261 -10.18 -26.59 -11.83
N LEU A 262 -9.27 -27.08 -10.99
CA LEU A 262 -7.81 -27.00 -11.21
C LEU A 262 -7.37 -27.73 -12.48
N SER A 263 -8.01 -28.87 -12.84
CA SER A 263 -7.66 -29.60 -14.07
C SER A 263 -7.99 -28.83 -15.36
N THR A 264 -8.94 -27.89 -15.30
CA THR A 264 -9.32 -27.04 -16.44
C THR A 264 -8.40 -25.82 -16.63
N MET A 265 -7.50 -25.56 -15.67
CA MET A 265 -6.61 -24.40 -15.69
C MET A 265 -5.34 -24.63 -16.50
N GLU A 266 -4.77 -23.54 -17.01
CA GLU A 266 -3.51 -23.56 -17.74
C GLU A 266 -2.36 -24.17 -16.92
N ALA A 267 -1.52 -24.97 -17.56
CA ALA A 267 -0.39 -25.65 -16.92
C ALA A 267 0.66 -24.66 -16.35
N SER A 268 0.75 -23.43 -16.89
CA SER A 268 1.64 -22.39 -16.35
C SER A 268 1.16 -21.93 -14.97
N TYR A 269 -0.13 -21.65 -14.83
CA TYR A 269 -0.77 -21.25 -13.58
C TYR A 269 -0.72 -22.37 -12.54
N ARG A 270 -1.02 -23.62 -12.93
CA ARG A 270 -0.92 -24.77 -12.01
C ARG A 270 0.48 -24.93 -11.43
N ARG A 271 1.53 -24.71 -12.24
CA ARG A 271 2.93 -24.69 -11.77
C ARG A 271 3.21 -23.54 -10.80
N GLU A 272 2.68 -22.35 -11.05
CA GLU A 272 2.79 -21.20 -10.14
C GLU A 272 2.12 -21.49 -8.79
N LEU A 273 0.89 -22.03 -8.81
CA LEU A 273 0.16 -22.42 -7.61
C LEU A 273 0.89 -23.51 -6.82
N CYS A 274 1.48 -24.50 -7.50
CA CYS A 274 2.31 -25.54 -6.86
C CYS A 274 3.51 -24.92 -6.11
N ARG A 275 4.20 -23.96 -6.73
CA ARG A 275 5.30 -23.22 -6.08
C ARG A 275 4.81 -22.40 -4.88
N HIS A 276 3.65 -21.75 -5.00
CA HIS A 276 3.07 -20.98 -3.92
C HIS A 276 2.72 -21.89 -2.72
N LEU A 277 2.01 -22.99 -2.95
CA LEU A 277 1.70 -23.98 -1.90
C LEU A 277 2.95 -24.52 -1.20
N THR A 278 4.03 -24.71 -1.96
CA THR A 278 5.32 -25.13 -1.39
C THR A 278 5.88 -24.08 -0.42
N ARG A 279 5.74 -22.79 -0.74
CA ARG A 279 6.15 -21.67 0.14
C ARG A 279 5.25 -21.52 1.35
N GLU A 280 3.96 -21.79 1.21
CA GLU A 280 2.99 -21.85 2.32
C GLU A 280 3.18 -23.10 3.22
N GLY A 281 4.16 -23.96 2.93
CA GLY A 281 4.52 -25.09 3.80
C GLY A 281 3.79 -26.39 3.52
N TYR A 282 3.11 -26.54 2.37
CA TYR A 282 2.43 -27.79 2.03
C TYR A 282 3.43 -28.93 1.82
N SER A 283 3.09 -30.11 2.34
CA SER A 283 3.93 -31.30 2.20
C SER A 283 3.96 -31.80 0.76
N LEU A 284 5.07 -32.46 0.38
CA LEU A 284 5.21 -33.06 -0.95
C LEU A 284 4.12 -34.12 -1.22
N ALA A 285 3.68 -34.84 -0.18
CA ALA A 285 2.58 -35.79 -0.27
C ALA A 285 1.26 -35.09 -0.63
N ALA A 286 0.95 -33.96 0.02
CA ALA A 286 -0.23 -33.18 -0.30
C ALA A 286 -0.19 -32.65 -1.74
N LEU A 287 0.97 -32.13 -2.19
CA LEU A 287 1.13 -31.63 -3.56
C LEU A 287 0.91 -32.73 -4.61
N ARG A 288 1.43 -33.95 -4.38
CA ARG A 288 1.27 -35.10 -5.29
C ARG A 288 -0.19 -35.55 -5.46
N THR A 289 -1.08 -35.20 -4.52
CA THR A 289 -2.51 -35.53 -4.65
C THR A 289 -3.27 -34.60 -5.63
N ILE A 290 -2.70 -33.42 -5.90
CA ILE A 290 -3.34 -32.35 -6.69
C ILE A 290 -2.65 -32.16 -8.04
N PHE A 291 -1.33 -32.30 -8.08
CA PHE A 291 -0.49 -31.99 -9.24
C PHE A 291 0.17 -33.22 -9.82
N SER A 292 0.43 -33.16 -11.13
CA SER A 292 1.15 -34.20 -11.86
C SER A 292 2.62 -34.27 -11.43
N PRO A 293 3.31 -35.41 -11.63
CA PRO A 293 4.72 -35.55 -11.28
C PRO A 293 5.61 -34.46 -11.89
N ALA A 294 5.36 -34.07 -13.14
CA ALA A 294 6.10 -33.02 -13.85
C ALA A 294 5.98 -31.63 -13.20
N GLU A 295 4.79 -31.30 -12.66
CA GLU A 295 4.54 -30.03 -11.97
C GLU A 295 5.21 -29.96 -10.59
N VAL A 296 5.40 -31.11 -9.94
CA VAL A 296 5.92 -31.21 -8.57
C VAL A 296 7.46 -31.25 -8.52
N VAL A 297 8.15 -31.53 -9.64
CA VAL A 297 9.62 -31.67 -9.69
C VAL A 297 10.33 -30.46 -9.06
N HIS A 298 9.92 -29.26 -9.43
CA HIS A 298 10.55 -28.03 -8.94
C HIS A 298 10.26 -27.75 -7.46
N SER A 299 9.07 -28.13 -6.97
CA SER A 299 8.75 -28.04 -5.55
C SER A 299 9.54 -29.05 -4.72
N ALA A 300 9.76 -30.25 -5.26
CA ALA A 300 10.59 -31.26 -4.62
C ALA A 300 12.05 -30.83 -4.48
N THR A 301 12.62 -30.16 -5.50
CA THR A 301 13.98 -29.61 -5.42
C THR A 301 14.07 -28.47 -4.41
N LEU A 302 13.10 -27.54 -4.41
CA LEU A 302 13.01 -26.46 -3.42
C LEU A 302 12.96 -26.97 -1.98
N LEU A 303 12.11 -27.96 -1.68
CA LEU A 303 12.00 -28.51 -0.33
C LEU A 303 13.30 -29.22 0.11
N LYS A 304 13.99 -29.89 -0.81
CA LYS A 304 15.30 -30.52 -0.54
C LYS A 304 16.38 -29.48 -0.23
N SER A 305 16.41 -28.34 -0.93
CA SER A 305 17.39 -27.28 -0.64
C SER A 305 17.17 -26.61 0.70
N TYR A 306 15.92 -26.39 1.11
CA TYR A 306 15.61 -25.79 2.42
C TYR A 306 15.96 -26.72 3.60
N LYS A 307 15.72 -28.03 3.48
CA LYS A 307 16.06 -29.00 4.53
C LYS A 307 17.57 -29.17 4.75
N ARG A 308 18.38 -29.06 3.69
CA ARG A 308 19.86 -29.13 3.80
C ARG A 308 20.46 -28.05 4.71
N ASN A 309 19.82 -26.90 4.86
CA ASN A 309 20.32 -25.82 5.72
C ASN A 309 19.97 -25.98 7.21
N LEU A 310 19.06 -26.91 7.55
CA LEU A 310 18.70 -27.22 8.95
C LEU A 310 19.53 -28.37 9.53
N GLU A 311 20.22 -29.15 8.68
CA GLU A 311 21.00 -30.32 9.07
C GLU A 311 22.50 -30.00 9.30
N TRP A 312 22.91 -28.73 9.35
CA TRP A 312 24.31 -28.31 9.55
C TRP A 312 24.53 -27.56 10.88
N HIS A 313 24.83 -28.31 11.94
CA HIS A 313 25.98 -28.12 12.83
C HIS A 313 25.97 -29.17 13.96
N PRO A 314 26.72 -30.27 13.82
CA PRO A 314 27.29 -30.97 14.96
C PRO A 314 28.81 -31.02 14.79
N THR A 315 29.53 -30.00 15.27
CA THR A 315 30.93 -30.09 15.74
C THR A 315 31.40 -28.72 16.21
N LEU A 316 31.09 -28.37 17.46
CA LEU A 316 31.97 -27.56 18.31
C LEU A 316 32.12 -28.33 19.61
N ASN A 317 32.98 -29.33 19.58
CA ASN A 317 33.60 -29.98 20.74
C ASN A 317 34.77 -30.81 20.22
N THR A 318 35.90 -30.12 19.99
CA THR A 318 37.29 -30.55 20.25
C THR A 318 38.15 -29.31 20.14
#